data_AF-M5G1Q1-F1
#
_entry.id   AF-M5G1Q1-F1
#
_cell.length_a   1.000
_cell.length_b   1.000
_cell.length_c   1.000
_cell.angle_alpha   90.00
_cell.angle_beta   90.00
_cell.angle_gamma   90.00
#
_symmetry.space_group_name_H-M   'P 1'
#
loop_
_entity.id
_entity.type
_entity.pdbx_description
1 polymer ?
#
loop_
_entity_poly.entity_id
_entity_poly.type
_entity_poly.pdbx_seq_one_letter_code
_entity_poly.pdbx_strand_id
1 'polypeptide(L)' 'ERFQEWFKNLMYNHNFKTGDLVLIRNSRQDGPLHDKMQSQYMGPYIVVKQRSRGAYIVAELLFGNQLKQV' A
#
# COMPACT_ATOMS: atom_id res chain seq x y z
N GLU A 1 -16.25 -6.03 18.15
CA GLU A 1 -17.14 -5.11 17.40
C GLU A 1 -16.92 -3.63 17.74
N ARG A 2 -16.90 -3.23 19.03
CA ARG A 2 -16.66 -1.83 19.45
C ARG A 2 -15.52 -1.07 18.75
N PHE A 3 -14.38 -1.72 18.47
CA PHE A 3 -13.25 -1.08 17.77
C PHE A 3 -13.61 -0.63 16.35
N GLN A 4 -14.30 -1.48 15.57
CA GLN A 4 -14.69 -1.16 14.21
C GLN A 4 -15.64 0.05 14.18
N GLU A 5 -16.53 0.15 15.17
CA GLU A 5 -17.51 1.22 15.27
C GLU A 5 -16.87 2.56 15.64
N TRP A 6 -15.92 2.57 16.59
CA TRP A 6 -15.15 3.77 16.95
C TRP A 6 -14.27 4.30 15.81
N PHE A 7 -13.69 3.42 15.00
CA PHE A 7 -12.73 3.77 13.96
C PHE A 7 -13.31 3.70 12.54
N LYS A 8 -14.62 3.48 12.38
CA LYS A 8 -15.33 3.34 11.11
C LYS A 8 -15.00 4.45 10.09
N ASN A 9 -14.85 5.68 10.57
CA ASN A 9 -14.57 6.84 9.72
C ASN A 9 -13.08 7.04 9.42
N LEU A 10 -12.20 6.32 10.15
CA LEU A 10 -10.75 6.36 9.99
C LEU A 10 -10.23 5.19 9.14
N MET A 11 -10.92 4.06 9.19
CA MET A 11 -10.59 2.89 8.37
C MET A 11 -11.14 3.07 6.96
N TYR A 12 -10.24 3.36 6.02
CA TYR A 12 -10.56 3.36 4.60
C TYR A 12 -10.22 2.01 3.98
N ASN A 13 -11.23 1.31 3.46
CA ASN A 13 -11.03 0.06 2.73
C ASN A 13 -10.72 0.36 1.26
N HIS A 14 -9.45 0.22 0.89
CA HIS A 14 -9.05 0.29 -0.51
C HIS A 14 -9.54 -0.92 -1.29
N ASN A 15 -10.01 -0.70 -2.53
CA ASN A 15 -10.46 -1.75 -3.44
C ASN A 15 -9.72 -1.67 -4.78
N PHE A 16 -8.39 -1.78 -4.72
CA PHE A 16 -7.55 -1.75 -5.93
C PHE A 16 -7.82 -2.94 -6.85
N LYS A 17 -7.77 -2.71 -8.14
CA LYS A 17 -7.92 -3.70 -9.21
C LYS A 17 -6.58 -4.05 -9.81
N THR A 18 -6.51 -5.19 -10.49
CA THR A 18 -5.32 -5.55 -11.27
C THR A 18 -5.04 -4.46 -12.30
N GLY A 19 -3.79 -4.00 -12.36
CA GLY A 19 -3.35 -2.90 -13.21
C GLY A 19 -3.27 -1.54 -12.52
N ASP A 20 -3.89 -1.38 -11.34
CA ASP A 20 -3.85 -0.11 -10.61
C ASP A 20 -2.42 0.23 -10.17
N LEU A 21 -2.04 1.49 -10.37
CA LEU A 21 -0.80 2.07 -9.86
C LEU A 21 -0.98 2.45 -8.39
N VAL A 22 -0.12 1.92 -7.52
CA VAL A 22 -0.21 2.12 -6.07
C VAL A 22 1.14 2.50 -5.48
N LEU A 23 1.07 3.21 -4.34
CA LEU A 23 2.18 3.46 -3.45
C LEU A 23 1.98 2.65 -2.16
N ILE A 24 3.06 2.13 -1.59
CA ILE A 24 3.00 1.33 -0.37
C ILE A 24 3.51 2.17 0.79
N ARG A 25 2.70 2.34 1.83
CA ARG A 25 3.13 3.03 3.04
C ARG A 25 4.15 2.20 3.81
N ASN A 26 5.29 2.80 4.14
CA ASN A 26 6.32 2.18 4.96
C ASN A 26 5.98 2.37 6.44
N SER A 27 5.25 1.43 7.04
CA SER A 27 4.79 1.53 8.43
C SER A 27 5.92 1.56 9.47
N ARG A 28 7.15 1.17 9.10
CA ARG A 28 8.32 1.35 9.98
C ARG A 28 8.62 2.82 10.27
N GLN A 29 8.13 3.73 9.42
CA GLN A 29 8.29 5.17 9.55
C GLN A 29 7.11 5.86 10.25
N ASP A 30 6.07 5.13 10.67
CA ASP A 30 4.87 5.70 11.30
C ASP A 30 5.04 6.01 12.80
N GLY A 31 6.29 6.10 13.29
CA GLY A 31 6.61 6.39 14.69
C GLY A 31 6.53 7.88 15.06
N PRO A 32 6.43 8.21 16.36
CA PRO A 32 6.26 9.60 16.83
C PRO A 32 7.51 10.48 16.64
N LEU A 33 8.68 9.89 16.38
CA LEU A 33 9.97 10.55 16.24
C LEU A 33 10.56 10.35 14.83
N HIS A 34 9.73 10.37 13.80
CA HIS A 34 10.21 10.28 12.42
C HIS A 34 10.64 11.65 11.89
N ASP A 35 11.66 11.66 11.00
CA ASP A 35 12.04 12.87 10.26
C ASP A 35 11.03 13.11 9.14
N LYS A 36 10.40 14.29 9.14
CA LYS A 36 9.42 14.74 8.14
C LYS A 36 9.96 14.63 6.70
N MET A 37 11.28 14.65 6.53
CA MET A 37 11.97 14.56 5.24
C MET A 37 12.09 13.13 4.70
N GLN A 38 11.80 12.10 5.50
CA GLN A 38 11.95 10.72 5.06
C GLN A 38 10.74 10.24 4.25
N SER A 39 10.98 9.47 3.18
CA SER A 39 9.90 8.97 2.33
C SER A 39 9.00 7.99 3.09
N GLN A 40 7.73 8.37 3.28
CA GLN A 40 6.72 7.56 3.95
C GLN A 40 6.11 6.50 3.03
N TYR A 41 6.26 6.66 1.72
CA TYR A 41 5.70 5.78 0.71
C TYR A 41 6.80 5.24 -0.21
N MET A 42 6.68 3.97 -0.58
CA MET A 42 7.56 3.27 -1.52
C MET A 42 6.81 3.07 -2.85
N GLY A 43 7.56 3.00 -3.96
CA GLY A 43 7.01 2.71 -5.28
C GLY A 43 7.54 3.67 -6.36
N PRO A 44 6.93 3.67 -7.56
CA PRO A 44 5.61 3.13 -7.91
C PRO A 44 5.50 1.60 -8.06
N TYR A 45 4.32 1.04 -7.74
CA TYR A 45 3.98 -0.38 -7.95
C TYR A 45 2.70 -0.56 -8.77
N ILE A 46 2.58 -1.69 -9.48
CA ILE A 46 1.32 -2.13 -10.11
C ILE A 46 0.72 -3.30 -9.35
N VAL A 47 -0.59 -3.28 -9.14
CA VAL A 47 -1.32 -4.44 -8.60
C VAL A 47 -1.39 -5.55 -9.65
N VAL A 48 -0.75 -6.68 -9.35
CA VAL A 48 -0.77 -7.88 -10.21
C VAL A 48 -2.02 -8.71 -9.93
N LYS A 49 -2.38 -8.89 -8.65
CA LYS A 49 -3.51 -9.72 -8.25
C LYS A 49 -4.02 -9.40 -6.86
N GLN A 50 -5.34 -9.41 -6.68
CA GLN A 50 -6.00 -9.43 -5.37
C GLN A 50 -6.25 -10.88 -4.91
N ARG A 51 -6.02 -11.18 -3.63
CA ARG A 51 -6.31 -12.46 -2.99
C ARG A 51 -7.58 -12.37 -2.13
N SER A 52 -8.15 -13.52 -1.76
CA SER A 52 -9.45 -13.67 -1.09
C SER A 52 -9.55 -13.12 0.35
N ARG A 53 -8.57 -12.32 0.81
CA ARG A 53 -8.54 -11.72 2.15
C ARG A 53 -8.00 -10.29 2.17
N GLY A 54 -8.15 -9.56 1.06
CA GLY A 54 -7.67 -8.18 0.95
C GLY A 54 -6.15 -8.03 0.79
N ALA A 55 -5.42 -9.15 0.65
CA ALA A 55 -4.00 -9.12 0.31
C ALA A 55 -3.81 -8.83 -1.18
N TYR A 56 -2.82 -7.99 -1.48
CA TYR A 56 -2.44 -7.61 -2.84
C TYR A 56 -1.06 -8.15 -3.17
N ILE A 57 -0.93 -8.74 -4.36
CA ILE A 57 0.38 -9.01 -4.98
C ILE A 57 0.67 -7.82 -5.87
N VAL A 58 1.85 -7.24 -5.70
CA VAL A 58 2.29 -6.03 -6.40
C VAL A 58 3.65 -6.27 -7.05
N ALA A 59 3.94 -5.52 -8.11
CA ALA A 59 5.23 -5.54 -8.77
C ALA A 59 5.78 -4.12 -8.90
N GLU A 60 7.08 -3.94 -8.69
CA GLU A 60 7.75 -2.66 -8.84
C GLU A 60 7.76 -2.25 -10.30
N LEU A 61 7.39 -0.99 -10.55
CA LEU A 61 7.44 -0.41 -11.88
C LEU A 61 8.85 0.15 -12.11
N LEU A 62 9.73 -0.64 -12.71
CA LEU A 62 11.06 -0.17 -13.12
C LEU A 62 10.98 0.54 -14.47
N PHE A 63 11.75 1.61 -14.65
CA PHE A 63 11.87 2.28 -15.95
C PHE A 63 12.44 1.30 -16.98
N GLY A 64 11.62 0.98 -17.99
CA GLY A 64 11.91 0.00 -19.04
C GLY A 64 11.18 -1.33 -18.82
N ASN A 65 9.86 -1.37 -19.06
CA ASN A 65 8.93 -2.51 -19.22
C ASN A 65 9.16 -3.83 -18.46
N GLN A 66 10.00 -3.89 -17.43
CA GLN A 66 10.32 -5.08 -16.68
C GLN A 66 9.67 -4.95 -15.30
N LEU A 67 8.66 -5.79 -15.06
CA LEU A 67 7.99 -5.89 -13.76
C LEU A 67 8.78 -6.85 -12.87
N LYS A 68 9.29 -6.35 -11.74
CA LYS A 68 9.90 -7.20 -10.71
C LYS A 68 8.90 -7.43 -9.57
N GLN A 69 8.54 -8.68 -9.32
CA GLN A 69 7.71 -9.02 -8.16
C GLN A 69 8.55 -8.87 -6.88
N VAL A 70 7.98 -8.23 -5.86
CA VAL A 70 8.58 -8.04 -4.52
C VAL A 70 8.00 -9.07 -3.56
#